data_AF-A0A1W9V3W3-F1
#
_entry.id   AF-A0A1W9V3W3-F1
#
_cell.length_a   1.000
_cell.length_b   1.000
_cell.length_c   1.000
_cell.angle_alpha   90.00
_cell.angle_beta   90.00
_cell.angle_gamma   90.00
#
_symmetry.space_group_name_H-M   'P 1'
#
loop_
_entity.id
_entity.type
_entity.pdbx_description
1 polymer ?
#
loop_
_entity_poly.entity_id
_entity_poly.type
_entity_poly.pdbx_seq_one_letter_code
_entity_poly.pdbx_strand_id
1 'polypeptide(L)'
;MPELVGFIEEAGLEKSNKFLAAVAQPKDRKALAEKWGVDARKLLELGNRADLARIKGIGAIYSDLLEFAGVDTVVELSKRNSDNLYDKIKEVAAEHHVRRLPRLEVVQDWVAQAKSLDRGIFY
;
A
#
# COMPACT_ATOMS: atom_id res chain seq x y z
N MET A 1 -10.91 3.06 -3.88
CA MET A 1 -11.83 3.57 -2.84
C MET A 1 -12.36 4.95 -3.23
N PRO A 2 -13.27 5.06 -4.23
CA PRO A 2 -13.86 6.33 -4.65
C PRO A 2 -14.58 7.07 -3.53
N GLU A 3 -15.12 6.33 -2.56
CA GLU A 3 -15.90 6.85 -1.43
C GLU A 3 -15.08 7.73 -0.47
N LEU A 4 -13.75 7.62 -0.45
CA LEU A 4 -12.88 8.42 0.40
C LEU A 4 -12.40 9.72 -0.27
N VAL A 5 -12.56 9.86 -1.60
CA VAL A 5 -11.92 10.93 -2.39
C VAL A 5 -12.34 12.31 -1.90
N GLY A 6 -13.65 12.56 -1.79
CA GLY A 6 -14.16 13.87 -1.34
C GLY A 6 -13.67 14.24 0.06
N PHE A 7 -13.68 13.30 1.00
CA PHE A 7 -13.18 13.52 2.36
C PHE A 7 -11.68 13.84 2.41
N ILE A 8 -10.88 13.19 1.56
CA ILE A 8 -9.44 13.41 1.46
C ILE A 8 -9.13 14.80 0.89
N GLU A 9 -9.86 15.21 -0.14
CA GLU A 9 -9.74 16.53 -0.76
C GLU A 9 -10.14 17.64 0.22
N GLU A 10 -11.30 17.51 0.88
CA GLU A 10 -11.76 18.48 1.88
C GLU A 10 -10.82 18.60 3.08
N ALA A 11 -10.15 17.51 3.46
CA ALA A 11 -9.17 17.50 4.53
C ALA A 11 -7.75 17.93 4.11
N GLY A 12 -7.50 18.21 2.82
CA GLY A 12 -6.17 18.58 2.31
C GLY A 12 -5.13 17.46 2.40
N LEU A 13 -5.57 16.21 2.29
CA LEU A 13 -4.78 15.00 2.46
C LEU A 13 -4.42 14.33 1.13
N GLU A 14 -4.47 15.02 -0.02
CA GLU A 14 -4.30 14.37 -1.33
C GLU A 14 -2.88 13.83 -1.57
N LYS A 15 -1.90 14.30 -0.79
CA LYS A 15 -0.52 13.80 -0.85
C LYS A 15 -0.39 12.54 0.00
N SER A 16 0.11 11.45 -0.58
CA SER A 16 0.22 10.14 0.09
C SER A 16 0.95 10.20 1.44
N ASN A 17 1.99 11.01 1.57
CA ASN A 17 2.70 11.21 2.83
C ASN A 17 1.86 11.93 3.90
N LYS A 18 1.07 12.93 3.49
CA LYS A 18 0.13 13.62 4.40
C LYS A 18 -0.99 12.69 4.83
N PHE A 19 -1.58 11.95 3.88
CA PHE A 19 -2.61 10.98 4.17
C PHE A 19 -2.10 9.91 5.13
N LEU A 20 -0.96 9.29 4.83
CA LEU A 20 -0.32 8.28 5.68
C LEU A 20 -0.12 8.80 7.10
N ALA A 21 0.42 10.00 7.27
CA ALA A 21 0.62 10.60 8.59
C ALA A 21 -0.70 10.77 9.35
N ALA A 22 -1.78 11.15 8.67
CA ALA A 22 -3.11 11.33 9.28
C ALA A 22 -3.77 9.98 9.67
N VAL A 23 -3.43 8.88 9.00
CA VAL A 23 -4.00 7.55 9.26
C VAL A 23 -3.02 6.57 9.92
N ALA A 24 -1.85 7.04 10.35
CA ALA A 24 -0.77 6.16 10.83
C ALA A 24 -1.18 5.38 12.09
N GLN A 25 -1.87 6.02 13.03
CA GLN A 25 -2.25 5.40 14.31
C GLN A 25 -3.67 4.83 14.29
N PRO A 26 -3.94 3.71 15.00
CA PRO A 26 -5.30 3.15 15.12
C PRO A 26 -6.33 4.15 15.65
N LYS A 27 -5.95 4.96 16.64
CA LYS A 27 -6.81 5.99 17.23
C LYS A 27 -7.20 7.09 16.23
N ASP A 28 -6.26 7.50 15.38
CA ASP A 28 -6.47 8.60 14.43
C ASP A 28 -7.36 8.12 13.29
N ARG A 29 -7.16 6.87 12.84
CA ARG A 29 -8.08 6.21 11.89
C ARG A 29 -9.49 6.09 12.46
N LYS A 30 -9.64 5.69 13.72
CA LYS A 30 -10.96 5.60 14.36
C LYS A 30 -11.67 6.96 14.40
N ALA A 31 -10.96 8.00 14.81
CA ALA A 31 -11.52 9.35 14.84
C ALA A 31 -11.91 9.88 13.44
N LEU A 32 -11.08 9.64 12.42
CA LEU A 32 -11.40 10.00 11.04
C LEU A 32 -12.58 9.20 10.48
N ALA A 33 -12.65 7.90 10.77
CA ALA A 33 -13.75 7.03 10.37
C ALA A 33 -15.09 7.52 10.94
N GLU A 34 -15.12 7.85 12.22
CA GLU A 34 -16.31 8.42 12.89
C GLU A 34 -16.69 9.78 12.28
N LYS A 35 -15.72 10.65 12.03
CA LYS A 35 -15.95 11.97 11.42
C LYS A 35 -16.53 11.88 10.01
N TRP A 36 -16.02 10.95 9.20
CA TRP A 36 -16.41 10.81 7.79
C TRP A 36 -17.57 9.83 7.60
N GLY A 37 -18.01 9.13 8.64
CA GLY A 37 -19.05 8.11 8.54
C GLY A 37 -18.65 6.93 7.66
N VAL A 38 -17.37 6.54 7.69
CA VAL A 38 -16.80 5.44 6.88
C VAL A 38 -16.24 4.32 7.76
N ASP A 39 -16.00 3.15 7.17
CA ASP A 39 -15.36 2.04 7.89
C ASP A 39 -13.85 2.33 8.09
N ALA A 40 -13.39 2.25 9.34
CA ALA A 40 -11.97 2.42 9.69
C ALA A 40 -11.04 1.44 8.94
N ARG A 41 -11.55 0.28 8.51
CA ARG A 41 -10.83 -0.68 7.68
C ARG A 41 -10.46 -0.10 6.31
N LYS A 42 -11.28 0.76 5.72
CA LYS A 42 -10.96 1.44 4.45
C LYS A 42 -9.83 2.45 4.61
N LEU A 43 -9.78 3.15 5.74
CA LEU A 43 -8.65 4.03 6.06
C LEU A 43 -7.36 3.25 6.29
N LEU A 44 -7.45 2.07 6.91
CA LEU A 44 -6.30 1.18 7.08
C LEU A 44 -5.81 0.65 5.73
N GLU A 45 -6.72 0.18 4.87
CA GLU A 45 -6.42 -0.31 3.52
C GLU A 45 -5.71 0.77 2.69
N LEU A 46 -6.26 1.99 2.64
CA LEU A 46 -5.64 3.09 1.92
C LEU A 46 -4.34 3.56 2.57
N GLY A 47 -4.26 3.49 3.90
CA GLY A 47 -3.05 3.80 4.66
C GLY A 47 -1.90 2.85 4.35
N ASN A 48 -2.18 1.55 4.27
CA ASN A 48 -1.22 0.53 3.85
C ASN A 48 -0.72 0.77 2.42
N ARG A 49 -1.63 1.09 1.48
CA ARG A 49 -1.26 1.47 0.10
C ARG A 49 -0.40 2.74 0.05
N ALA A 50 -0.73 3.73 0.89
CA ALA A 50 0.07 4.96 1.01
C ALA A 50 1.46 4.69 1.62
N ASP A 51 1.58 3.73 2.53
CA ASP A 51 2.86 3.28 3.09
C ASP A 51 3.70 2.55 2.03
N LEU A 52 3.10 1.63 1.26
CA LEU A 52 3.76 0.96 0.13
C LEU A 52 4.24 1.95 -0.94
N ALA A 53 3.49 3.02 -1.20
CA ALA A 53 3.85 4.06 -2.16
C ALA A 53 5.10 4.89 -1.76
N ARG A 54 5.63 4.72 -0.53
CA ARG A 54 6.94 5.28 -0.15
C ARG A 54 8.10 4.59 -0.87
N ILE A 55 7.90 3.35 -1.32
CA ILE A 55 8.90 2.58 -2.05
C ILE A 55 8.89 3.04 -3.51
N LYS A 56 10.05 3.50 -3.99
CA LYS A 56 10.20 4.01 -5.35
C LYS A 56 9.86 2.90 -6.35
N GLY A 57 8.96 3.22 -7.27
CA GLY A 57 8.51 2.29 -8.31
C GLY A 57 7.24 1.52 -7.95
N ILE A 58 6.74 1.62 -6.72
CA ILE A 58 5.41 1.11 -6.35
C ILE A 58 4.38 2.24 -6.52
N GLY A 59 3.54 2.11 -7.54
CA GLY A 59 2.33 2.91 -7.72
C GLY A 59 1.08 2.04 -7.60
N ALA A 60 -0.09 2.60 -7.90
CA ALA A 60 -1.38 1.91 -7.73
C ALA A 60 -1.41 0.49 -8.33
N ILE A 61 -1.02 0.34 -9.61
CA ILE A 61 -1.03 -0.95 -10.31
C ILE A 61 -0.15 -2.01 -9.62
N TYR A 62 1.04 -1.62 -9.16
CA TYR A 62 1.94 -2.55 -8.49
C TYR A 62 1.54 -2.81 -7.04
N SER A 63 0.90 -1.84 -6.39
CA SER A 63 0.27 -2.06 -5.08
C SER A 63 -0.85 -3.10 -5.18
N ASP A 64 -1.68 -3.03 -6.22
CA ASP A 64 -2.74 -4.04 -6.46
C ASP A 64 -2.14 -5.43 -6.71
N LEU A 65 -1.10 -5.53 -7.55
CA LEU A 65 -0.41 -6.80 -7.78
C LEU A 65 0.24 -7.38 -6.52
N LEU A 66 0.81 -6.53 -5.67
CA LEU A 66 1.38 -6.96 -4.40
C LEU A 66 0.28 -7.47 -3.46
N GLU A 67 -0.85 -6.79 -3.38
CA GLU A 67 -2.02 -7.22 -2.61
C GLU A 67 -2.54 -8.57 -3.11
N PHE A 68 -2.68 -8.76 -4.42
CA PHE A 68 -3.04 -10.07 -4.99
C PHE A 68 -1.99 -11.16 -4.69
N ALA A 69 -0.71 -10.79 -4.58
CA ALA A 69 0.36 -11.69 -4.14
C ALA A 69 0.42 -11.90 -2.61
N GLY A 70 -0.53 -11.33 -1.86
CA GLY A 70 -0.63 -11.40 -0.40
C GLY A 70 0.36 -10.50 0.34
N VAL A 71 0.73 -9.36 -0.25
CA VAL A 71 1.62 -8.36 0.31
C VAL A 71 0.88 -7.04 0.39
N ASP A 72 0.32 -6.75 1.56
CA ASP A 72 -0.51 -5.57 1.77
C ASP A 72 0.29 -4.47 2.46
N THR A 73 1.42 -4.82 3.09
CA THR A 73 2.17 -3.91 3.97
C THR A 73 3.66 -3.87 3.65
N VAL A 74 4.32 -2.76 3.99
CA VAL A 74 5.78 -2.62 3.90
C VAL A 74 6.48 -3.69 4.75
N VAL A 75 5.91 -4.05 5.90
CA VAL A 75 6.46 -5.07 6.82
C VAL A 75 6.39 -6.48 6.23
N GLU A 76 5.33 -6.80 5.48
CA GLU A 76 5.26 -8.08 4.77
C GLU A 76 6.24 -8.11 3.62
N LEU A 77 6.29 -7.04 2.82
CA LEU A 77 7.22 -6.92 1.70
C LEU A 77 8.68 -7.06 2.15
N SER A 78 9.05 -6.45 3.28
CA SER A 78 10.41 -6.54 3.83
C SER A 78 10.81 -7.97 4.23
N LYS A 79 9.85 -8.87 4.43
CA LYS A 79 10.06 -10.27 4.82
C LYS A 79 10.01 -11.24 3.65
N ARG A 80 9.61 -10.78 2.45
CA ARG A 80 9.51 -11.66 1.27
C ARG A 80 10.89 -12.05 0.73
N ASN A 81 10.96 -13.26 0.16
CA ASN A 81 12.01 -13.62 -0.79
C ASN A 81 11.59 -13.06 -2.17
N SER A 82 12.48 -12.31 -2.81
CA SER A 82 12.20 -11.59 -4.05
C SER A 82 11.91 -12.50 -5.25
N ASP A 83 12.57 -13.65 -5.34
CA ASP A 83 12.41 -14.59 -6.46
C ASP A 83 11.04 -15.26 -6.36
N ASN A 84 10.68 -15.75 -5.17
CA ASN A 84 9.36 -16.32 -4.90
C ASN A 84 8.24 -15.28 -5.09
N LEU A 85 8.46 -14.04 -4.65
CA LEU A 85 7.51 -12.96 -4.84
C LEU A 85 7.33 -12.62 -6.32
N TYR A 86 8.41 -12.60 -7.10
CA TYR A 86 8.36 -12.37 -8.54
C TYR A 86 7.57 -13.46 -9.27
N ASP A 87 7.78 -14.73 -8.89
CA ASP A 87 7.00 -15.85 -9.43
C ASP A 87 5.51 -15.71 -9.10
N LYS A 88 5.18 -15.36 -7.84
CA LYS A 88 3.78 -15.13 -7.45
C LYS A 88 3.16 -13.93 -8.17
N ILE A 89 3.91 -12.85 -8.39
CA ILE A 89 3.45 -11.68 -9.15
C ILE A 89 3.09 -12.08 -10.59
N LYS A 90 3.89 -12.93 -11.24
CA LYS A 90 3.58 -13.42 -12.60
C LYS A 90 2.28 -14.22 -12.65
N GLU A 91 2.09 -15.10 -11.66
CA GLU A 91 0.87 -15.91 -11.53
C GLU A 91 -0.37 -15.03 -11.39
N VAL A 92 -0.40 -14.13 -10.39
CA VAL A 92 -1.57 -13.28 -10.13
C VAL A 92 -1.78 -12.24 -11.23
N ALA A 93 -0.72 -11.77 -11.89
CA ALA A 93 -0.87 -10.90 -13.04
C ALA A 93 -1.59 -11.60 -14.22
N ALA A 94 -1.34 -12.89 -14.42
CA ALA A 94 -2.05 -13.67 -15.43
C ALA A 94 -3.53 -13.85 -15.08
N GLU A 95 -3.83 -14.15 -13.81
CA GLU A 95 -5.19 -14.29 -13.27
C GLU A 95 -6.00 -12.98 -13.38
N HIS A 96 -5.35 -11.85 -13.11
CA HIS A 96 -5.98 -10.53 -13.11
C HIS A 96 -5.77 -9.74 -14.41
N HIS A 97 -5.27 -10.40 -15.47
CA HIS A 97 -5.03 -9.81 -16.80
C HIS A 97 -4.14 -8.54 -16.82
N VAL A 98 -3.21 -8.44 -15.87
CA VAL A 98 -2.24 -7.34 -15.80
C VAL A 98 -1.07 -7.61 -16.74
N ARG A 99 -0.95 -6.79 -17.80
CA ARG A 99 0.06 -7.02 -18.86
C ARG A 99 1.46 -6.50 -18.51
N ARG A 100 1.57 -5.52 -17.62
CA ARG A 100 2.84 -4.84 -17.33
C ARG A 100 3.45 -5.40 -16.04
N LEU A 101 4.34 -6.36 -16.20
CA LEU A 101 5.10 -6.94 -15.08
C LEU A 101 6.33 -6.08 -14.72
N PRO A 102 6.71 -6.02 -13.43
CA PRO A 102 8.04 -5.55 -13.06
C PRO A 102 9.10 -6.53 -13.55
N ARG A 103 10.36 -6.10 -13.63
CA ARG A 103 11.49 -7.03 -13.76
C ARG A 103 11.87 -7.58 -12.39
N LEU A 104 12.57 -8.71 -12.34
CA LEU A 104 13.02 -9.30 -11.08
C LEU A 104 13.86 -8.31 -10.26
N GLU A 105 14.74 -7.55 -10.90
CA GLU A 105 15.61 -6.58 -10.22
C GLU A 105 14.80 -5.46 -9.56
N VAL A 106 13.64 -5.12 -10.13
CA VAL A 106 12.73 -4.14 -9.54
C VAL A 106 12.07 -4.70 -8.28
N VAL A 107 11.68 -5.98 -8.29
CA VAL A 107 11.12 -6.65 -7.09
C VAL A 107 12.17 -6.80 -6.00
N GLN A 108 13.41 -7.12 -6.37
CA GLN A 108 14.56 -7.15 -5.44
C GLN A 108 14.78 -5.78 -4.79
N ASP A 109 14.76 -4.71 -5.58
CA ASP A 109 14.88 -3.33 -5.09
C ASP A 109 13.72 -2.94 -4.16
N TRP A 110 12.48 -3.33 -4.47
CA TRP A 110 11.34 -3.10 -3.58
C TRP A 110 11.50 -3.76 -2.21
N VAL A 111 11.93 -5.03 -2.18
CA VAL A 111 12.20 -5.75 -0.92
C VAL A 111 13.35 -5.09 -0.16
N ALA A 112 14.40 -4.64 -0.84
CA ALA A 112 15.53 -3.95 -0.22
C ALA A 112 15.11 -2.60 0.39
N GLN A 113 14.37 -1.78 -0.36
CA GLN A 113 13.81 -0.52 0.14
C GLN A 113 12.90 -0.76 1.35
N ALA A 114 11.99 -1.74 1.28
CA ALA A 114 11.10 -2.07 2.39
C ALA A 114 11.84 -2.42 3.69
N LYS A 115 12.98 -3.12 3.59
CA LYS A 115 13.83 -3.43 4.76
C LYS A 115 14.50 -2.20 5.38
N SER A 116 14.71 -1.14 4.60
CA SER A 116 15.35 0.10 5.04
C SER A 116 14.37 1.16 5.55
N LEU A 117 13.07 0.99 5.31
CA LEU A 117 12.07 1.98 5.69
C LEU A 117 11.68 1.84 7.16
N ASP A 118 11.67 2.98 7.85
CA ASP A 118 11.01 3.08 9.16
C ASP A 118 9.50 2.85 9.03
N ARG A 119 8.89 2.38 10.11
CA ARG A 119 7.46 2.08 10.17
C ARG A 119 6.61 3.32 9.90
N GLY A 120 5.76 3.26 8.86
CA GLY A 120 4.87 4.36 8.48
C GLY A 120 3.44 4.24 9.02
N ILE A 121 2.99 3.01 9.34
CA ILE A 121 1.65 2.73 9.87
C ILE A 121 1.69 1.71 11.01
N PHE A 122 0.77 1.86 11.95
CA PHE A 122 0.66 1.11 13.19
C PHE A 122 -0.73 0.45 13.29
N TYR A 123 -0.79 -0.76 13.85
CA TYR A 123 -1.99 -1.62 13.89
C TYR A 123 -2.50 -1.79 15.31
#